data_AF-A0A258SWC7-F1
#
_entry.id   AF-A0A258SWC7-F1
#
_cell.length_a   1.000
_cell.length_b   1.000
_cell.length_c   1.000
_cell.angle_alpha   90.00
_cell.angle_beta   90.00
_cell.angle_gamma   90.00
#
_symmetry.space_group_name_H-M   'P 1'
#
loop_
_entity.id
_entity.type
_entity.pdbx_description
1 polymer ?
#
loop_
_entity_poly.entity_id
_entity_poly.type
_entity_poly.pdbx_seq_one_letter_code
_entity_poly.pdbx_strand_id
1 'polypeptide(L)'
;MKLIVDCALSHQLLTLPADSALSKLLCIANVRQLSMPLEAVVAEQYGLSAKPDYPIAPIAAHADGVDVGHAYWLRAEPVHLLLQRDSFSLSEPVPLSVEYAHAQQIIAILNQHFSVDGMTFAVGNSGAWYVRLDKQPEVQTSLPAVALDR
;
A
#
# COMPACT_ATOMS: atom_id res chain seq x y z
N MET A 1 -4.56 17.95 18.24
CA MET A 1 -3.79 17.52 17.05
C MET A 1 -3.30 16.11 17.31
N LYS A 2 -3.66 15.15 16.45
CA LYS A 2 -3.22 13.74 16.59
C LYS A 2 -2.14 13.50 15.55
N LEU A 3 -0.96 13.10 16.00
CA LEU A 3 0.17 12.75 15.14
C LEU A 3 0.27 11.22 15.11
N ILE A 4 0.46 10.65 13.93
CA ILE A 4 0.72 9.23 13.73
C ILE A 4 2.01 9.16 12.94
N VAL A 5 2.92 8.30 13.38
CA VAL A 5 4.20 8.09 12.73
C VAL A 5 4.42 6.59 12.65
N ASP A 6 4.65 6.12 11.43
CA ASP A 6 5.20 4.80 11.20
C ASP A 6 6.71 4.89 11.46
N CYS A 7 7.11 4.42 12.64
CA CYS A 7 8.52 4.39 13.01
C CYS A 7 8.77 3.16 13.87
N ALA A 8 9.92 2.52 13.68
CA ALA A 8 10.49 1.62 14.67
C ALA A 8 10.80 2.46 15.93
N LEU A 9 9.80 2.61 16.79
CA LEU A 9 9.69 3.63 17.84
C LEU A 9 10.83 3.64 18.87
N SER A 10 11.74 2.67 18.85
CA SER A 10 12.74 2.54 19.91
C SER A 10 14.02 3.33 19.65
N HIS A 11 14.76 3.13 18.54
CA HIS A 11 16.11 3.69 18.47
C HIS A 11 16.19 5.15 17.98
N GLN A 12 15.38 5.54 16.97
CA GLN A 12 15.50 6.87 16.37
C GLN A 12 14.87 7.98 17.22
N LEU A 13 13.77 7.69 17.94
CA LEU A 13 13.16 8.66 18.86
C LEU A 13 14.06 8.98 20.06
N LEU A 14 14.80 8.00 20.56
CA LEU A 14 15.75 8.18 21.66
C LEU A 14 16.97 9.02 21.27
N THR A 15 17.26 9.13 19.96
CA THR A 15 18.37 9.92 19.42
C THR A 15 17.96 11.31 18.92
N LEU A 16 16.70 11.71 19.10
CA LEU A 16 16.26 13.03 18.66
C LEU A 16 17.00 14.14 19.44
N PRO A 17 17.47 15.20 18.75
CA PRO A 17 18.05 16.34 19.43
C PRO A 17 17.03 16.94 20.41
N ALA A 18 17.48 17.33 21.60
CA ALA A 18 16.63 17.90 22.64
C ALA A 18 15.90 19.17 22.19
N ASP A 19 16.47 19.90 21.23
CA ASP A 19 15.90 21.12 20.67
C ASP A 19 14.87 20.89 19.55
N SER A 20 14.66 19.64 19.12
CA SER A 20 13.70 19.36 18.06
C SER A 20 12.27 19.68 18.50
N ALA A 21 11.48 20.25 17.58
CA ALA A 21 10.07 20.55 17.84
C ALA A 21 9.28 19.28 18.20
N LEU A 22 9.64 18.14 17.59
CA LEU A 22 9.03 16.85 17.87
C LEU A 22 9.33 16.36 19.29
N SER A 23 10.57 16.52 19.79
CA SER A 23 10.93 16.16 21.17
C SER A 23 10.10 16.93 22.19
N LYS A 24 9.90 18.24 21.97
CA LYS A 24 9.08 19.10 22.83
C LYS A 24 7.61 18.67 22.83
N LEU A 25 7.07 18.29 21.66
CA LEU A 25 5.70 17.78 21.55
C LEU A 25 5.55 16.43 22.26
N LEU A 26 6.52 15.52 22.13
CA LEU A 26 6.49 14.21 22.76
C LEU A 26 6.54 14.29 24.30
N CYS A 27 7.24 15.27 24.88
CA CYS A 27 7.28 15.47 26.34
C CYS A 27 5.91 15.73 26.97
N ILE A 28 4.96 16.29 26.22
CA ILE A 28 3.61 16.63 26.70
C ILE A 28 2.51 15.74 26.08
N ALA A 29 2.88 14.87 25.14
CA ALA A 29 1.93 14.03 24.43
C ALA A 29 1.60 12.75 25.21
N ASN A 30 0.43 12.19 24.94
CA ASN A 30 0.15 10.79 25.25
C ASN A 30 0.53 9.93 24.05
N VAL A 31 1.53 9.07 24.25
CA VAL A 31 2.02 8.15 23.21
C VAL A 31 1.35 6.79 23.42
N ARG A 32 0.74 6.28 22.35
CA ARG A 32 0.16 4.94 22.33
C ARG A 32 0.67 4.18 21.11
N GLN A 33 1.17 2.98 21.35
CA GLN A 33 1.47 2.03 20.29
C GLN A 33 0.17 1.35 19.84
N LEU A 34 -0.03 1.25 18.53
CA LEU A 34 -1.17 0.57 17.94
C LEU A 34 -0.68 -0.69 17.24
N SER A 35 -1.37 -1.80 17.45
CA SER A 35 -1.08 -3.10 16.82
C SER A 35 -1.78 -3.23 15.48
N MET A 36 -1.62 -2.22 14.62
CA MET A 36 -2.25 -2.17 13.31
C MET A 36 -1.40 -1.35 12.34
N PRO A 37 -1.42 -1.68 11.04
CA PRO A 37 -0.63 -0.97 10.04
C PRO A 37 -1.12 0.47 9.84
N LEU A 38 -0.22 1.35 9.39
CA LEU A 38 -0.47 2.79 9.26
C LEU A 38 -1.72 3.08 8.42
N GLU A 39 -1.89 2.39 7.29
CA GLU A 39 -3.01 2.59 6.38
C GLU A 39 -4.35 2.30 7.05
N ALA A 40 -4.41 1.26 7.89
CA ALA A 40 -5.59 0.94 8.68
C ALA A 40 -5.88 2.03 9.73
N VAL A 41 -4.85 2.54 10.42
CA VAL A 41 -5.01 3.65 11.38
C VAL A 41 -5.58 4.89 10.70
N VAL A 42 -5.03 5.24 9.53
CA VAL A 42 -5.48 6.41 8.77
C VAL A 42 -6.91 6.21 8.30
N ALA A 43 -7.24 5.06 7.72
CA ALA A 43 -8.58 4.76 7.24
C ALA A 43 -9.64 4.88 8.35
N GLU A 44 -9.38 4.29 9.52
CA GLU A 44 -10.30 4.36 10.67
C GLU A 44 -10.51 5.79 11.18
N GLN A 45 -9.46 6.64 11.14
CA GLN A 45 -9.59 8.04 11.57
C GLN A 45 -10.50 8.87 10.66
N TYR A 46 -10.59 8.49 9.39
CA TYR A 46 -11.51 9.09 8.44
C TYR A 46 -12.86 8.36 8.38
N GLY A 47 -13.15 7.50 9.35
CA GLY A 47 -14.44 6.81 9.49
C GLY A 47 -14.64 5.64 8.51
N LEU A 48 -13.58 5.19 7.85
CA LEU A 48 -13.63 3.98 7.03
C LEU A 48 -13.51 2.74 7.93
N SER A 49 -14.31 1.73 7.65
CA SER A 49 -14.26 0.43 8.33
C SER A 49 -13.93 -0.65 7.31
N ALA A 50 -13.05 -1.60 7.64
CA ALA A 50 -12.75 -2.75 6.79
C ALA A 50 -14.02 -3.58 6.52
N LYS A 51 -14.40 -3.69 5.24
CA LYS A 51 -15.56 -4.48 4.77
C LYS A 51 -15.37 -4.94 3.32
N PRO A 52 -14.77 -6.11 3.03
CA PRO A 52 -13.96 -6.97 3.91
C PRO A 52 -12.60 -6.36 4.25
N ASP A 53 -12.03 -5.56 3.35
CA ASP A 53 -10.75 -4.87 3.51
C ASP A 53 -10.93 -3.34 3.45
N TYR A 54 -9.88 -2.58 3.74
CA TYR A 54 -9.86 -1.13 3.52
C TYR A 54 -9.68 -0.82 2.03
N PRO A 55 -10.38 0.20 1.47
CA PRO A 55 -10.28 0.57 0.07
C PRO A 55 -8.99 1.37 -0.24
N ILE A 56 -7.83 0.85 0.17
CA ILE A 56 -6.55 1.56 0.05
C ILE A 56 -6.13 1.72 -1.43
N ALA A 57 -6.32 0.68 -2.25
CA ALA A 57 -5.98 0.70 -3.66
C ALA A 57 -6.70 1.82 -4.45
N PRO A 58 -8.05 1.97 -4.41
CA PRO A 58 -8.72 3.06 -5.11
C PRO A 58 -8.39 4.44 -4.53
N ILE A 59 -8.17 4.58 -3.22
CA ILE A 59 -7.74 5.85 -2.62
C ILE A 59 -6.37 6.25 -3.18
N ALA A 60 -5.42 5.31 -3.19
CA ALA A 60 -4.08 5.55 -3.70
C ALA A 60 -4.10 5.83 -5.22
N ALA A 61 -4.84 5.04 -6.00
CA ALA A 61 -4.98 5.24 -7.44
C ALA A 61 -5.54 6.62 -7.78
N HIS A 62 -6.57 7.07 -7.07
CA HIS A 62 -7.13 8.41 -7.24
C HIS A 62 -6.12 9.51 -6.93
N ALA A 63 -5.39 9.39 -5.81
CA ALA A 63 -4.32 10.32 -5.46
C ALA A 63 -3.17 10.32 -6.50
N ASP A 64 -3.01 9.21 -7.21
CA ASP A 64 -1.98 8.99 -8.23
C ASP A 64 -2.42 9.38 -9.65
N GLY A 65 -3.58 10.04 -9.78
CA GLY A 65 -4.10 10.56 -11.05
C GLY A 65 -4.87 9.55 -11.90
N VAL A 66 -5.18 8.37 -11.38
CA VAL A 66 -6.01 7.37 -12.06
C VAL A 66 -7.50 7.70 -11.84
N ASP A 67 -8.29 7.68 -12.91
CA ASP A 67 -9.75 7.77 -12.81
C ASP A 67 -10.32 6.43 -12.31
N VAL A 68 -10.67 6.39 -11.03
CA VAL A 68 -11.13 5.17 -10.37
C VAL A 68 -12.62 4.88 -10.60
N GLY A 69 -13.43 5.90 -10.90
CA GLY A 69 -14.88 5.79 -11.02
C GLY A 69 -15.54 5.03 -9.85
N HIS A 70 -16.37 4.04 -10.19
CA HIS A 70 -17.06 3.15 -9.25
C HIS A 70 -16.60 1.69 -9.33
N ALA A 71 -15.45 1.43 -9.96
CA ALA A 71 -14.96 0.08 -10.17
C ALA A 71 -14.21 -0.45 -8.95
N TYR A 72 -13.97 -1.77 -8.93
CA TYR A 72 -13.15 -2.40 -7.91
C TYR A 72 -11.67 -2.30 -8.33
N TRP A 73 -10.80 -1.87 -7.41
CA TRP A 73 -9.37 -1.67 -7.70
C TRP A 73 -8.50 -2.41 -6.70
N LEU A 74 -7.42 -3.01 -7.22
CA LEU A 74 -6.34 -3.61 -6.43
C LEU A 74 -5.00 -3.01 -6.83
N ARG A 75 -3.99 -3.16 -5.97
CA ARG A 75 -2.59 -2.91 -6.34
C ARG A 75 -2.03 -4.13 -7.07
N ALA A 76 -1.31 -3.86 -8.15
CA ALA A 76 -0.71 -4.85 -9.04
C ALA A 76 0.81 -4.64 -9.17
N GLU A 77 1.44 -4.12 -8.12
CA GLU A 77 2.86 -3.85 -8.07
C GLU A 77 3.68 -5.12 -8.42
N PRO A 78 4.71 -5.00 -9.27
CA PRO A 78 5.62 -6.11 -9.51
C PRO A 78 6.42 -6.41 -8.23
N VAL A 79 6.60 -7.69 -7.93
CA VAL A 79 7.34 -8.17 -6.76
C VAL A 79 8.18 -9.38 -7.11
N HIS A 80 9.20 -9.67 -6.30
CA HIS A 80 9.92 -10.92 -6.38
C HIS A 80 9.31 -11.95 -5.43
N LEU A 81 8.90 -13.09 -5.99
CA LEU A 81 8.43 -14.25 -5.24
C LEU A 81 9.51 -15.33 -5.26
N LEU A 82 9.99 -15.71 -4.08
CA LEU A 82 10.88 -16.85 -3.92
C LEU A 82 10.05 -18.10 -3.67
N LEU A 83 10.24 -19.10 -4.53
CA LEU A 83 9.61 -20.40 -4.38
C LEU A 83 10.21 -21.12 -3.17
N GLN A 84 9.34 -21.51 -2.24
CA GLN A 84 9.64 -22.43 -1.15
C GLN A 84 9.05 -23.81 -1.49
N ARG A 85 9.11 -24.76 -0.55
CA ARG A 85 8.63 -26.13 -0.79
C ARG A 85 7.16 -26.17 -1.19
N ASP A 86 6.30 -25.46 -0.44
CA ASP A 86 4.84 -25.48 -0.60
C ASP A 86 4.23 -24.07 -0.57
N SER A 87 5.04 -23.02 -0.72
CA SER A 87 4.66 -21.61 -0.55
C SER A 87 5.55 -20.67 -1.36
N PHE A 88 5.15 -19.40 -1.45
CA PHE A 88 5.99 -18.31 -1.95
C PHE A 88 6.26 -17.33 -0.82
N SER A 89 7.51 -16.85 -0.73
CA SER A 89 7.85 -15.72 0.13
C SER A 89 8.13 -14.47 -0.70
N LEU A 90 7.65 -13.33 -0.21
CA LEU A 90 7.93 -12.04 -0.79
C LEU A 90 9.38 -11.66 -0.47
N SER A 91 10.20 -11.42 -1.49
CA SER A 91 11.58 -10.94 -1.30
C SER A 91 11.72 -9.50 -1.72
N GLU A 92 12.56 -8.75 -1.01
CA GLU A 92 12.87 -7.37 -1.36
C GLU A 92 13.60 -7.27 -2.70
N PRO A 93 13.39 -6.17 -3.46
CA PRO A 93 12.55 -5.00 -3.13
C PRO A 93 11.04 -5.24 -3.31
N VAL A 94 10.25 -4.55 -2.47
CA VAL A 94 8.77 -4.55 -2.51
C VAL A 94 8.29 -3.10 -2.42
N PRO A 95 7.75 -2.51 -3.52
CA PRO A 95 7.62 -3.07 -4.86
C PRO A 95 8.96 -3.11 -5.63
N LEU A 96 9.01 -3.89 -6.71
CA LEU A 96 10.12 -3.88 -7.65
C LEU A 96 10.11 -2.57 -8.45
N SER A 97 11.24 -1.86 -8.47
CA SER A 97 11.38 -0.65 -9.29
C SER A 97 11.47 -1.03 -10.77
N VAL A 98 10.48 -0.60 -11.55
CA VAL A 98 10.46 -0.75 -13.01
C VAL A 98 10.45 0.62 -13.65
N GLU A 99 11.32 0.84 -14.64
CA GLU A 99 11.33 2.10 -15.40
C GLU A 99 9.97 2.32 -16.08
N TYR A 100 9.51 3.56 -16.07
CA TYR A 100 8.17 3.92 -16.55
C TYR A 100 7.87 3.43 -17.97
N ALA A 101 8.83 3.54 -18.89
CA ALA A 101 8.68 3.07 -20.27
C ALA A 101 8.49 1.54 -20.35
N HIS A 102 9.23 0.77 -19.53
CA HIS A 102 9.06 -0.68 -19.45
C HIS A 102 7.75 -1.06 -18.76
N ALA A 103 7.36 -0.32 -17.73
CA ALA A 103 6.08 -0.52 -17.06
C ALA A 103 4.91 -0.38 -18.04
N GLN A 104 4.91 0.66 -18.88
CA GLN A 104 3.89 0.85 -19.93
C GLN A 104 3.82 -0.32 -20.91
N GLN A 105 4.97 -0.87 -21.33
CA GLN A 105 5.01 -2.03 -22.23
C GLN A 105 4.43 -3.28 -21.57
N ILE A 106 4.81 -3.55 -20.32
CA ILE A 106 4.29 -4.71 -19.57
C ILE A 106 2.78 -4.57 -19.36
N ILE A 107 2.31 -3.38 -18.99
CA ILE A 107 0.88 -3.11 -18.80
C ILE A 107 0.09 -3.29 -20.09
N ALA A 108 0.65 -2.91 -21.24
CA ALA A 108 0.02 -3.18 -22.53
C ALA A 108 -0.13 -4.68 -22.80
N ILE A 109 0.91 -5.49 -22.50
CA ILE A 109 0.88 -6.95 -22.63
C ILE A 109 -0.15 -7.56 -21.67
N LEU A 110 -0.17 -7.12 -20.40
CA LEU A 110 -1.13 -7.58 -19.40
C LEU A 110 -2.56 -7.25 -19.82
N ASN A 111 -2.82 -6.04 -20.32
CA ASN A 111 -4.13 -5.64 -20.81
C ASN A 111 -4.56 -6.44 -22.03
N GLN A 112 -3.64 -6.76 -22.94
CA GLN A 112 -3.97 -7.64 -24.07
C GLN A 112 -4.39 -9.03 -23.58
N HIS A 113 -3.70 -9.57 -22.58
CA HIS A 113 -3.98 -10.91 -22.06
C HIS A 113 -5.26 -10.98 -21.22
N PHE A 114 -5.44 -10.06 -20.27
CA PHE A 114 -6.52 -10.10 -19.27
C PHE A 114 -7.76 -9.29 -19.65
N SER A 115 -7.79 -8.66 -20.82
CA SER A 115 -8.99 -7.93 -21.30
C SER A 115 -10.23 -8.82 -21.35
N VAL A 116 -10.07 -10.11 -21.66
CA VAL A 116 -11.16 -11.10 -21.70
C VAL A 116 -11.69 -11.45 -20.31
N ASP A 117 -10.90 -11.24 -19.26
CA ASP A 117 -11.25 -11.54 -17.87
C ASP A 117 -11.89 -10.34 -17.14
N GLY A 118 -12.12 -9.23 -17.85
CA GLY A 118 -12.67 -8.00 -17.26
C GLY A 118 -11.69 -7.29 -16.33
N MET A 119 -10.38 -7.43 -16.60
CA MET A 119 -9.32 -6.74 -15.87
C MET A 119 -8.68 -5.67 -16.74
N THR A 120 -8.32 -4.54 -16.12
CA THR A 120 -7.60 -3.46 -16.80
C THR A 120 -6.53 -2.89 -15.89
N PHE A 121 -5.29 -3.04 -16.30
CA PHE A 121 -4.11 -2.55 -15.61
C PHE A 121 -3.80 -1.10 -16.00
N ALA A 122 -3.34 -0.33 -15.01
CA ALA A 122 -2.96 1.07 -15.15
C ALA A 122 -1.69 1.37 -14.35
N VAL A 123 -0.91 2.34 -14.81
CA VAL A 123 0.24 2.92 -14.08
C VAL A 123 -0.15 4.33 -13.66
N GLY A 124 -0.03 4.62 -12.37
CA GLY A 124 -0.24 5.97 -11.86
C GLY A 124 0.98 6.88 -12.07
N ASN A 125 0.84 8.16 -11.72
CA ASN A 125 1.89 9.17 -11.92
C ASN A 125 3.17 8.90 -11.11
N SER A 126 3.05 8.24 -9.96
CA SER A 126 4.16 7.79 -9.11
C SER A 126 4.91 6.59 -9.67
N GLY A 127 4.38 5.94 -10.72
CA GLY A 127 4.87 4.67 -11.24
C GLY A 127 4.24 3.44 -10.58
N ALA A 128 3.32 3.62 -9.63
CA ALA A 128 2.59 2.54 -8.97
C ALA A 128 1.60 1.84 -9.92
N TRP A 129 1.40 0.53 -9.72
CA TRP A 129 0.59 -0.31 -10.61
C TRP A 129 -0.74 -0.65 -9.95
N TYR A 130 -1.80 -0.50 -10.73
CA TYR A 130 -3.16 -0.77 -10.30
C TYR A 130 -3.86 -1.69 -11.30
N VAL A 131 -4.82 -2.47 -10.82
CA VAL A 131 -5.71 -3.25 -11.66
C VAL A 131 -7.16 -2.97 -11.29
N ARG A 132 -7.93 -2.57 -12.30
CA ARG A 132 -9.39 -2.46 -12.26
C ARG A 132 -9.98 -3.83 -12.54
N LEU A 133 -10.97 -4.21 -11.75
CA LEU A 133 -11.76 -5.42 -11.93
C LEU A 133 -13.22 -5.04 -12.16
N ASP A 134 -13.87 -5.67 -13.14
CA ASP A 134 -15.29 -5.48 -13.40
C ASP A 134 -16.19 -6.07 -12.29
N LYS A 135 -15.68 -7.07 -11.55
CA LYS A 135 -16.37 -7.74 -10.45
C LYS A 135 -15.50 -7.76 -9.20
N GLN A 136 -16.14 -7.71 -8.04
CA GLN A 136 -15.45 -7.93 -6.77
C GLN A 136 -14.91 -9.38 -6.73
N PRO A 137 -13.61 -9.58 -6.49
CA PRO A 137 -13.03 -10.91 -6.37
C PRO A 137 -13.36 -11.53 -5.01
N GLU A 138 -13.50 -12.86 -4.97
CA GLU A 138 -13.65 -13.64 -3.74
C GLU A 138 -12.27 -13.94 -3.10
N VAL A 139 -11.53 -12.89 -2.78
CA VAL A 139 -10.20 -12.99 -2.15
C VAL A 139 -10.14 -12.10 -0.91
N GLN A 140 -9.29 -12.48 0.03
CA GLN A 140 -8.88 -11.61 1.13
C GLN A 140 -7.52 -11.01 0.81
N THR A 141 -7.38 -9.70 0.98
CA THR A 141 -6.11 -9.01 0.74
C THR A 141 -5.49 -8.61 2.07
N SER A 142 -4.17 -8.62 2.13
CA SER A 142 -3.41 -8.09 3.26
C SER A 142 -2.55 -6.92 2.79
N LEU A 143 -2.28 -5.99 3.70
CA LEU A 143 -1.35 -4.90 3.42
C LEU A 143 0.07 -5.49 3.29
N PRO A 144 0.90 -5.00 2.34
CA PRO A 144 2.26 -5.52 2.16
C PRO A 144 3.11 -5.49 3.43
N ALA A 145 2.95 -4.47 4.30
CA ALA A 145 3.63 -4.39 5.59
C ALA A 145 3.30 -5.60 6.48
N VAL A 146 2.03 -5.98 6.55
CA VAL A 146 1.57 -7.16 7.30
C VAL A 146 2.14 -8.46 6.69
N ALA A 147 2.21 -8.56 5.37
CA ALA A 147 2.78 -9.73 4.69
C ALA A 147 4.31 -9.86 4.86
N LEU A 148 4.99 -8.76 5.17
CA LEU A 148 6.44 -8.69 5.43
C LEU A 148 6.79 -8.78 6.92
N ASP A 149 5.81 -8.99 7.81
CA ASP A 149 5.95 -8.90 9.27
C ASP A 149 6.58 -7.57 9.74
N ARG A 150 6.15 -6.45 9.13
CA ARG A 150 6.59 -5.08 9.46
C ARG A 150 5.50 -4.24 10.11
#